data_AF-A0A955B2N7-F1
#
_entry.id   AF-A0A955B2N7-F1
#
_cell.length_a   1.000
_cell.length_b   1.000
_cell.length_c   1.000
_cell.angle_alpha   90.00
_cell.angle_beta   90.00
_cell.angle_gamma   90.00
#
_symmetry.space_group_name_H-M   'P 1'
#
loop_
_entity.id
_entity.type
_entity.pdbx_description
1 polymer ?
#
loop_
_entity_poly.entity_id
_entity_poly.type
_entity_poly.pdbx_seq_one_letter_code
_entity_poly.pdbx_strand_id
1 'polypeptide(L)'
;MSSLLFRVVFAQECTSTHHKLAMDALQQLRDEQAPAWRDMLLYYFDAYLDGSKAPDKKFKDFRNHVLHVGENFWGGAVERCNHWYGETVQLLREKKWREAAYAAGVLSHYFTDPLMPFHTGQSEEETQIHRAVEWSITKSYDRLRAILVNELGGFPVVDAPRGDDWLAQMVKQGARKAHAHYQMMIDHYDFAIGVADPPAALDQEIKDAIAELLGHAAVGFARVLDRAFADAAVQPPTKRLTLGGYLSLLTIPIAWVERKLADGRDRAIVKAMYGEFKKSGRVRESLPEDDRAVRQAHADEVLKRPLEEIEAAELRPIGSKHGTGKPSR
;
A
#
# COMPACT_ATOMS: atom_id res chain seq x y z
N MET A 1 -11.82 -9.78 19.30
CA MET A 1 -10.48 -9.45 19.86
C MET A 1 -9.41 -10.13 19.01
N SER A 2 -8.33 -9.45 18.64
CA SER A 2 -7.21 -10.05 17.89
C SER A 2 -6.44 -11.06 18.75
N SER A 3 -6.03 -12.18 18.16
CA SER A 3 -5.23 -13.21 18.84
C SER A 3 -3.85 -12.66 19.22
N LEU A 4 -3.22 -13.23 20.25
CA LEU A 4 -1.86 -12.84 20.64
C LEU A 4 -0.86 -13.03 19.48
N LEU A 5 -1.01 -14.11 18.70
CA LEU A 5 -0.19 -14.36 17.51
C LEU A 5 -0.28 -13.22 16.51
N PHE A 6 -1.49 -12.76 16.19
CA PHE A 6 -1.70 -11.62 15.30
C PHE A 6 -0.89 -10.40 15.78
N ARG A 7 -1.00 -10.06 17.07
CA ARG A 7 -0.31 -8.89 17.64
C ARG A 7 1.20 -9.02 17.55
N VAL A 8 1.73 -10.21 17.79
CA VAL A 8 3.18 -10.48 17.70
C VAL A 8 3.66 -10.37 16.25
N VAL A 9 3.00 -11.03 15.30
CA VAL A 9 3.37 -10.94 13.87
C VAL A 9 3.25 -9.50 13.36
N PHE A 10 2.15 -8.81 13.70
CA PHE A 10 1.94 -7.42 13.31
C PHE A 10 3.04 -6.49 13.85
N ALA A 11 3.44 -6.65 15.12
CA ALA A 11 4.44 -5.78 15.73
C ALA A 11 5.88 -6.11 15.28
N GLN A 12 6.20 -7.40 15.09
CA GLN A 12 7.58 -7.85 14.92
C GLN A 12 7.96 -8.09 13.46
N GLU A 13 7.05 -8.63 12.65
CA GLU A 13 7.34 -9.09 11.27
C GLU A 13 6.85 -8.08 10.21
N CYS A 14 5.87 -7.24 10.52
CA CYS A 14 5.38 -6.24 9.58
C CYS A 14 6.31 -5.02 9.51
N THR A 15 7.18 -5.02 8.51
CA THR A 15 8.17 -3.96 8.25
C THR A 15 7.76 -2.90 7.21
N SER A 16 6.64 -3.07 6.49
CA SER A 16 6.17 -2.14 5.45
C SER A 16 4.67 -1.83 5.58
N THR A 17 4.20 -0.80 4.86
CA THR A 17 2.78 -0.46 4.78
C THR A 17 1.95 -1.62 4.20
N HIS A 18 2.39 -2.29 3.13
CA HIS A 18 1.67 -3.44 2.57
C HIS A 18 1.53 -4.61 3.53
N HIS A 19 2.57 -4.93 4.32
CA HIS A 19 2.43 -5.94 5.37
C HIS A 19 1.32 -5.58 6.36
N LYS A 20 1.32 -4.33 6.83
CA LYS A 20 0.36 -3.89 7.84
C LYS A 20 -1.07 -3.83 7.28
N LEU A 21 -1.26 -3.38 6.05
CA LEU A 21 -2.57 -3.41 5.36
C LEU A 21 -3.09 -4.84 5.16
N ALA A 22 -2.23 -5.74 4.67
CA ALA A 22 -2.56 -7.14 4.48
C ALA A 22 -3.00 -7.80 5.81
N MET A 23 -2.34 -7.46 6.92
CA MET A 23 -2.70 -7.95 8.25
C MET A 23 -3.95 -7.27 8.82
N ASP A 24 -4.11 -5.96 8.66
CA ASP A 24 -5.31 -5.25 9.12
C ASP A 24 -6.56 -5.78 8.41
N ALA A 25 -6.47 -6.15 7.13
CA ALA A 25 -7.56 -6.80 6.40
C ALA A 25 -8.04 -8.10 7.07
N LEU A 26 -7.13 -8.89 7.66
CA LEU A 26 -7.51 -10.12 8.37
C LEU A 26 -8.43 -9.84 9.56
N GLN A 27 -8.33 -8.67 10.19
CA GLN A 27 -9.20 -8.26 11.29
C GLN A 27 -10.59 -7.85 10.81
N GLN A 28 -10.75 -7.55 9.52
CA GLN A 28 -11.97 -7.05 8.92
C GLN A 28 -12.76 -8.12 8.14
N LEU A 29 -12.33 -9.38 8.12
CA LEU A 29 -13.08 -10.51 7.54
C LEU A 29 -14.46 -10.67 8.22
N ARG A 30 -15.51 -10.95 7.44
CA ARG A 30 -16.90 -11.07 7.93
C ARG A 30 -17.45 -12.50 7.88
N ASP A 31 -16.80 -13.42 7.17
CA ASP A 31 -17.25 -14.81 7.07
C ASP A 31 -17.38 -15.49 8.45
N GLU A 32 -18.33 -16.42 8.62
CA GLU A 32 -18.49 -17.15 9.89
C GLU A 32 -17.24 -17.97 10.25
N GLN A 33 -16.50 -18.41 9.23
CA GLN A 33 -15.23 -19.12 9.36
C GLN A 33 -14.02 -18.18 9.30
N ALA A 34 -14.23 -16.86 9.32
CA ALA A 34 -13.16 -15.87 9.37
C ALA A 34 -12.10 -16.14 10.44
N PRO A 35 -12.43 -16.62 11.66
CA PRO A 35 -11.40 -17.00 12.62
C PRO A 35 -10.45 -18.10 12.09
N ALA A 36 -10.99 -19.12 11.41
CA ALA A 36 -10.19 -20.21 10.87
C ALA A 36 -9.41 -19.81 9.62
N TRP A 37 -9.97 -18.96 8.76
CA TRP A 37 -9.23 -18.37 7.62
C TRP A 37 -8.09 -17.47 8.08
N ARG A 38 -8.34 -16.63 9.10
CA ARG A 38 -7.30 -15.83 9.74
C ARG A 38 -6.21 -16.72 10.32
N ASP A 39 -6.59 -17.81 10.99
CA ASP A 39 -5.63 -18.75 11.55
C ASP A 39 -4.78 -19.41 10.45
N MET A 40 -5.35 -19.74 9.29
CA MET A 40 -4.59 -20.25 8.13
C MET A 40 -3.59 -19.21 7.60
N LEU A 41 -4.00 -17.95 7.42
CA LEU A 41 -3.11 -16.91 6.91
C LEU A 41 -2.04 -16.50 7.93
N LEU A 42 -2.38 -16.51 9.23
CA LEU A 42 -1.41 -16.36 10.30
C LEU A 42 -0.48 -17.58 10.39
N TYR A 43 -0.94 -18.77 10.00
CA TYR A 43 -0.10 -19.94 9.95
C TYR A 43 1.03 -19.74 8.93
N TYR A 44 0.65 -19.27 7.75
CA TYR A 44 1.56 -19.00 6.63
C TYR A 44 1.92 -17.51 6.51
N PHE A 45 2.10 -16.83 7.65
CA PHE A 45 2.33 -15.38 7.64
C PHE A 45 3.60 -15.01 6.86
N ASP A 46 4.64 -15.85 6.90
CA ASP A 46 5.88 -15.64 6.17
C ASP A 46 5.61 -15.54 4.66
N ALA A 47 4.84 -16.48 4.12
CA ALA A 47 4.46 -16.51 2.72
C ALA A 47 3.53 -15.34 2.37
N TYR A 48 2.55 -15.04 3.23
CA TYR A 48 1.61 -13.94 3.04
C TYR A 48 2.31 -12.57 3.01
N LEU A 49 3.23 -12.32 3.94
CA LEU A 49 4.01 -11.10 4.03
C LEU A 49 5.06 -11.00 2.90
N ASP A 50 5.69 -12.11 2.52
CA ASP A 50 6.60 -12.14 1.36
C ASP A 50 5.84 -11.82 0.05
N GLY A 51 4.63 -12.37 -0.10
CA GLY A 51 3.74 -12.05 -1.22
C GLY A 51 3.40 -10.57 -1.32
N SER A 52 3.07 -9.90 -0.20
CA SER A 52 2.67 -8.48 -0.23
C SER A 52 3.79 -7.47 -0.48
N LYS A 53 5.04 -7.93 -0.64
CA LYS A 53 6.17 -7.13 -1.13
C LYS A 53 6.76 -7.65 -2.43
N ALA A 54 6.30 -8.79 -2.93
CA ALA A 54 6.88 -9.42 -4.10
C ALA A 54 6.77 -8.56 -5.37
N PRO A 55 5.67 -7.79 -5.61
CA PRO A 55 5.61 -6.88 -6.73
C PRO A 55 6.77 -5.87 -6.76
N ASP A 56 7.03 -5.17 -5.66
CA ASP A 56 8.17 -4.21 -5.57
C ASP A 56 9.54 -4.88 -5.67
N LYS A 57 9.71 -6.03 -5.01
CA LYS A 57 11.05 -6.59 -4.76
C LYS A 57 11.50 -7.65 -5.76
N LYS A 58 10.55 -8.37 -6.34
CA LYS A 58 10.81 -9.55 -7.18
C LYS A 58 10.32 -9.35 -8.60
N PHE A 59 9.08 -8.87 -8.77
CA PHE A 59 8.49 -8.73 -10.11
C PHE A 59 8.94 -7.44 -10.79
N LYS A 60 9.00 -6.34 -10.03
CA LYS A 60 9.42 -5.01 -10.48
C LYS A 60 8.66 -4.53 -11.71
N ASP A 61 7.38 -4.87 -11.79
CA ASP A 61 6.47 -4.53 -12.87
C ASP A 61 5.68 -3.25 -12.55
N PHE A 62 6.41 -2.18 -12.24
CA PHE A 62 5.93 -0.96 -11.58
C PHE A 62 4.70 -0.29 -12.22
N ARG A 63 4.53 -0.37 -13.55
CA ARG A 63 3.31 0.11 -14.22
C ARG A 63 2.03 -0.56 -13.70
N ASN A 64 2.13 -1.78 -13.19
CA ASN A 64 0.99 -2.52 -12.68
C ASN A 64 0.55 -2.10 -11.27
N HIS A 65 1.29 -1.20 -10.62
CA HIS A 65 1.02 -0.69 -9.29
C HIS A 65 0.12 0.55 -9.37
N VAL A 66 0.08 1.22 -10.52
CA VAL A 66 -0.69 2.45 -10.71
C VAL A 66 -2.03 2.22 -11.41
N LEU A 67 -2.96 3.16 -11.18
CA LEU A 67 -4.23 3.28 -11.88
C LEU A 67 -4.66 4.75 -12.00
N HIS A 68 -4.24 5.41 -13.08
CA HIS A 68 -4.41 6.84 -13.30
C HIS A 68 -5.86 7.22 -13.65
N VAL A 69 -6.56 7.83 -12.70
CA VAL A 69 -8.01 8.07 -12.80
C VAL A 69 -8.36 9.05 -13.91
N GLY A 70 -7.60 10.15 -14.04
CA GLY A 70 -7.81 11.18 -15.07
C GLY A 70 -7.50 10.71 -16.49
N GLU A 71 -6.84 9.56 -16.63
CA GLU A 71 -6.26 9.07 -17.89
C GLU A 71 -6.92 7.76 -18.31
N ASN A 72 -8.25 7.72 -18.12
CA ASN A 72 -9.09 6.56 -18.40
C ASN A 72 -8.62 5.27 -17.69
N PHE A 73 -8.15 5.40 -16.45
CA PHE A 73 -7.61 4.31 -15.64
C PHE A 73 -6.38 3.64 -16.27
N TRP A 74 -5.48 4.44 -16.86
CA TRP A 74 -4.19 3.95 -17.35
C TRP A 74 -3.36 3.32 -16.22
N GLY A 75 -2.68 2.21 -16.51
CA GLY A 75 -1.96 1.40 -15.52
C GLY A 75 -2.33 -0.07 -15.66
N GLY A 76 -1.91 -0.90 -14.71
CA GLY A 76 -2.13 -2.36 -14.76
C GLY A 76 -2.78 -2.97 -13.52
N ALA A 77 -3.12 -2.17 -12.50
CA ALA A 77 -3.56 -2.69 -11.21
C ALA A 77 -4.83 -3.57 -11.30
N VAL A 78 -5.81 -3.20 -12.14
CA VAL A 78 -7.04 -3.98 -12.33
C VAL A 78 -6.76 -5.36 -12.92
N GLU A 79 -5.90 -5.44 -13.93
CA GLU A 79 -5.54 -6.71 -14.58
C GLU A 79 -4.80 -7.61 -13.60
N ARG A 80 -3.82 -7.07 -12.86
CA ARG A 80 -3.09 -7.84 -11.85
C ARG A 80 -3.95 -8.28 -10.68
N CYS A 81 -4.89 -7.44 -10.23
CA CYS A 81 -5.86 -7.84 -9.22
C CYS A 81 -6.69 -9.04 -9.70
N ASN A 82 -7.24 -9.01 -10.91
CA ASN A 82 -8.03 -10.13 -11.43
C ASN A 82 -7.20 -11.40 -11.59
N HIS A 83 -5.96 -11.28 -12.11
CA HIS A 83 -5.06 -12.41 -12.26
C HIS A 83 -4.75 -13.07 -10.90
N TRP A 84 -4.28 -12.29 -9.93
CA TRP A 84 -3.92 -12.83 -8.61
C TRP A 84 -5.12 -13.27 -7.79
N TYR A 85 -6.30 -12.68 -8.01
CA TYR A 85 -7.55 -13.20 -7.46
C TYR A 85 -7.86 -14.62 -7.97
N GLY A 86 -7.76 -14.82 -9.29
CA GLY A 86 -7.93 -16.15 -9.90
C GLY A 86 -6.94 -17.17 -9.33
N GLU A 87 -5.66 -16.81 -9.24
CA GLU A 87 -4.62 -17.65 -8.65
C GLU A 87 -4.89 -17.99 -7.18
N THR A 88 -5.27 -16.99 -6.36
CA THR A 88 -5.65 -17.23 -4.95
C THR A 88 -6.80 -18.22 -4.86
N VAL A 89 -7.88 -18.03 -5.63
CA VAL A 89 -9.04 -18.94 -5.62
C VAL A 89 -8.67 -20.34 -6.06
N GLN A 90 -7.85 -20.48 -7.11
CA GLN A 90 -7.40 -21.78 -7.59
C GLN A 90 -6.55 -22.51 -6.54
N LEU A 91 -5.57 -21.83 -5.94
CA LEU A 91 -4.70 -22.43 -4.92
C LEU A 91 -5.47 -22.83 -3.66
N LEU A 92 -6.50 -22.05 -3.28
CA LEU A 92 -7.43 -22.43 -2.21
C LEU A 92 -8.21 -23.70 -2.56
N ARG A 93 -8.76 -23.80 -3.78
CA ARG A 93 -9.48 -25.01 -4.26
C ARG A 93 -8.59 -26.25 -4.22
N GLU A 94 -7.34 -26.09 -4.64
CA GLU A 94 -6.31 -27.14 -4.61
C GLU A 94 -5.76 -27.40 -3.20
N LYS A 95 -6.19 -26.64 -2.19
CA LYS A 95 -5.74 -26.72 -0.79
C LYS A 95 -4.23 -26.55 -0.62
N LYS A 96 -3.59 -25.82 -1.55
CA LYS A 96 -2.19 -25.40 -1.49
C LYS A 96 -2.08 -24.16 -0.60
N TRP A 97 -2.28 -24.35 0.70
CA TRP A 97 -2.52 -23.26 1.64
C TRP A 97 -1.39 -22.23 1.73
N ARG A 98 -0.13 -22.66 1.67
CA ARG A 98 1.01 -21.75 1.76
C ARG A 98 1.13 -20.90 0.51
N GLU A 99 0.95 -21.51 -0.65
CA GLU A 99 0.96 -20.85 -1.95
C GLU A 99 -0.24 -19.91 -2.10
N ALA A 100 -1.42 -20.34 -1.62
CA ALA A 100 -2.61 -19.49 -1.56
C ALA A 100 -2.37 -18.27 -0.66
N ALA A 101 -1.70 -18.43 0.49
CA ALA A 101 -1.30 -17.32 1.34
C ALA A 101 -0.35 -16.37 0.60
N TYR A 102 0.69 -16.89 -0.08
CA TYR A 102 1.56 -16.06 -0.90
C TYR A 102 0.80 -15.28 -1.98
N ALA A 103 -0.05 -15.96 -2.76
CA ALA A 103 -0.84 -15.35 -3.81
C ALA A 103 -1.81 -14.29 -3.27
N ALA A 104 -2.46 -14.55 -2.14
CA ALA A 104 -3.30 -13.57 -1.45
C ALA A 104 -2.49 -12.35 -0.98
N GLY A 105 -1.25 -12.57 -0.54
CA GLY A 105 -0.30 -11.51 -0.22
C GLY A 105 0.00 -10.63 -1.44
N VAL A 106 0.32 -11.25 -2.58
CA VAL A 106 0.55 -10.52 -3.83
C VAL A 106 -0.69 -9.75 -4.27
N LEU A 107 -1.87 -10.38 -4.21
CA LEU A 107 -3.14 -9.73 -4.52
C LEU A 107 -3.38 -8.50 -3.62
N SER A 108 -3.03 -8.60 -2.33
CA SER A 108 -3.17 -7.49 -1.38
C SER A 108 -2.40 -6.25 -1.84
N HIS A 109 -1.20 -6.45 -2.38
CA HIS A 109 -0.34 -5.36 -2.86
C HIS A 109 -1.03 -4.59 -3.97
N TYR A 110 -1.30 -5.25 -5.10
CA TYR A 110 -1.95 -4.65 -6.28
C TYR A 110 -3.34 -4.08 -5.99
N PHE A 111 -4.07 -4.65 -5.04
CA PHE A 111 -5.36 -4.10 -4.63
C PHE A 111 -5.20 -2.81 -3.86
N THR A 112 -4.19 -2.71 -2.99
CA THR A 112 -3.98 -1.56 -2.11
C THR A 112 -3.24 -0.40 -2.76
N ASP A 113 -2.41 -0.65 -3.77
CA ASP A 113 -1.62 0.41 -4.44
C ASP A 113 -2.51 1.55 -4.97
N PRO A 114 -3.62 1.28 -5.69
CA PRO A 114 -4.48 2.36 -6.18
C PRO A 114 -5.23 3.11 -5.07
N LEU A 115 -5.11 2.72 -3.81
CA LEU A 115 -5.63 3.49 -2.66
C LEU A 115 -4.59 4.44 -2.07
N MET A 116 -3.37 4.43 -2.58
CA MET A 116 -2.36 5.45 -2.35
C MET A 116 -2.57 6.59 -3.37
N PRO A 117 -2.77 7.85 -2.94
CA PRO A 117 -3.03 8.95 -3.88
C PRO A 117 -2.04 9.02 -5.04
N PHE A 118 -0.72 8.99 -4.81
CA PHE A 118 0.26 9.10 -5.90
C PHE A 118 0.33 7.89 -6.85
N HIS A 119 -0.42 6.82 -6.60
CA HIS A 119 -0.57 5.73 -7.57
C HIS A 119 -1.78 5.96 -8.51
N THR A 120 -2.46 7.10 -8.40
CA THR A 120 -3.70 7.41 -9.15
C THR A 120 -3.55 8.50 -10.21
N GLY A 121 -2.33 8.94 -10.48
CA GLY A 121 -1.99 9.94 -11.49
C GLY A 121 -0.49 10.17 -11.51
N GLN A 122 -0.01 10.95 -12.49
CA GLN A 122 1.40 11.32 -12.59
C GLN A 122 1.54 12.83 -12.83
N SER A 123 2.41 13.46 -12.05
CA SER A 123 2.81 14.86 -12.26
C SER A 123 4.27 15.05 -11.89
N GLU A 124 4.89 16.07 -12.47
CA GLU A 124 6.29 16.38 -12.20
C GLU A 124 6.51 16.80 -10.74
N GLU A 125 5.53 17.45 -10.09
CA GLU A 125 5.65 17.82 -8.68
C GLU A 125 5.65 16.59 -7.76
N GLU A 126 4.74 15.64 -8.01
CA GLU A 126 4.66 14.39 -7.26
C GLU A 126 5.92 13.54 -7.43
N THR A 127 6.48 13.45 -8.65
CA THR A 127 7.77 12.77 -8.90
C THR A 127 8.88 13.25 -7.96
N GLN A 128 8.87 14.53 -7.54
CA GLN A 128 9.93 15.07 -6.67
C GLN A 128 9.86 14.52 -5.25
N ILE A 129 8.67 14.12 -4.79
CA ILE A 129 8.39 13.82 -3.38
C ILE A 129 7.79 12.44 -3.14
N HIS A 130 7.46 11.68 -4.19
CA HIS A 130 6.74 10.41 -4.11
C HIS A 130 7.30 9.49 -3.02
N ARG A 131 8.57 9.10 -3.17
CA ARG A 131 9.26 8.24 -2.20
C ARG A 131 9.30 8.80 -0.78
N ALA A 132 9.45 10.12 -0.65
CA ALA A 132 9.50 10.77 0.66
C ALA A 132 8.14 10.68 1.37
N VAL A 133 7.04 10.86 0.63
CA VAL A 133 5.69 10.70 1.14
C VAL A 133 5.43 9.26 1.57
N GLU A 134 5.77 8.27 0.74
CA GLU A 134 5.59 6.85 1.08
C GLU A 134 6.38 6.43 2.33
N TRP A 135 7.63 6.91 2.43
CA TRP A 135 8.44 6.67 3.61
C TRP A 135 7.78 7.30 4.85
N SER A 136 7.34 8.55 4.76
CA SER A 136 6.63 9.25 5.84
C SER A 136 5.36 8.54 6.30
N ILE A 137 4.56 8.02 5.37
CA ILE A 137 3.37 7.20 5.66
C ILE A 137 3.79 5.92 6.38
N THR A 138 4.82 5.23 5.89
CA THR A 138 5.33 4.00 6.50
C THR A 138 5.79 4.24 7.95
N LYS A 139 6.49 5.35 8.21
CA LYS A 139 6.90 5.75 9.57
C LYS A 139 5.74 6.16 10.46
N SER A 140 4.64 6.61 9.87
CA SER A 140 3.47 7.13 10.59
C SER A 140 2.33 6.12 10.74
N TYR A 141 2.45 4.92 10.16
CA TYR A 141 1.34 3.98 10.04
C TYR A 141 0.58 3.75 11.36
N ASP A 142 1.29 3.53 12.48
CA ASP A 142 0.62 3.25 13.75
C ASP A 142 -0.16 4.47 14.27
N ARG A 143 0.34 5.69 14.02
CA ARG A 143 -0.38 6.94 14.32
C ARG A 143 -1.57 7.12 13.39
N LEU A 144 -1.41 6.89 12.09
CA LEU A 144 -2.49 6.99 11.09
C LEU A 144 -3.63 6.01 11.42
N ARG A 145 -3.28 4.77 11.78
CA ARG A 145 -4.24 3.77 12.26
C ARG A 145 -4.92 4.19 13.56
N ALA A 146 -4.20 4.84 14.48
CA ALA A 146 -4.80 5.38 15.70
C ALA A 146 -5.78 6.53 15.40
N ILE A 147 -5.46 7.42 14.45
CA ILE A 147 -6.36 8.48 13.99
C ILE A 147 -7.64 7.86 13.41
N LEU A 148 -7.50 6.88 12.51
CA LEU A 148 -8.64 6.15 11.95
C LEU A 148 -9.56 5.60 13.06
N VAL A 149 -8.98 4.86 14.01
CA VAL A 149 -9.75 4.13 15.03
C VAL A 149 -10.34 5.04 16.11
N ASN A 150 -9.57 6.02 16.58
CA ASN A 150 -9.94 6.79 17.76
C ASN A 150 -10.59 8.14 17.41
N GLU A 151 -10.33 8.68 16.22
CA GLU A 151 -10.68 10.07 15.87
C GLU A 151 -11.62 10.15 14.66
N LEU A 152 -11.55 9.21 13.72
CA LEU A 152 -12.38 9.17 12.51
C LEU A 152 -13.53 8.15 12.55
N GLY A 153 -13.80 7.56 13.72
CA GLY A 153 -14.94 6.67 13.92
C GLY A 153 -14.72 5.20 13.55
N GLY A 154 -13.47 4.78 13.30
CA GLY A 154 -13.14 3.38 13.05
C GLY A 154 -12.97 3.01 11.58
N PHE A 155 -12.86 1.71 11.33
CA PHE A 155 -12.78 1.18 9.97
C PHE A 155 -14.10 1.44 9.22
N PRO A 156 -14.04 1.93 7.97
CA PRO A 156 -15.25 2.26 7.21
C PRO A 156 -16.00 1.00 6.78
N VAL A 157 -17.27 1.16 6.43
CA VAL A 157 -18.00 0.12 5.71
C VAL A 157 -17.64 0.20 4.23
N VAL A 158 -17.12 -0.89 3.69
CA VAL A 158 -16.90 -1.09 2.26
C VAL A 158 -17.64 -2.36 1.87
N ASP A 159 -18.43 -2.31 0.81
CA ASP A 159 -19.15 -3.46 0.27
C ASP A 159 -18.66 -3.75 -1.15
N ALA A 160 -18.58 -5.04 -1.49
CA ALA A 160 -18.25 -5.46 -2.84
C ALA A 160 -19.45 -5.19 -3.77
N PRO A 161 -19.24 -4.57 -4.94
CA PRO A 161 -20.26 -4.46 -5.97
C PRO A 161 -20.77 -5.84 -6.41
N ARG A 162 -21.92 -5.84 -7.08
CA ARG A 162 -22.46 -7.05 -7.74
C ARG A 162 -21.94 -7.13 -9.18
N GLY A 163 -22.02 -8.31 -9.79
CA GLY A 163 -21.63 -8.55 -11.18
C GLY A 163 -20.26 -9.20 -11.31
N ASP A 164 -19.90 -9.60 -12.53
CA ASP A 164 -18.67 -10.35 -12.81
C ASP A 164 -17.41 -9.46 -12.76
N ASP A 165 -17.57 -8.14 -12.95
CA ASP A 165 -16.51 -7.15 -12.90
C ASP A 165 -16.36 -6.47 -11.53
N TRP A 166 -16.96 -7.05 -10.47
CA TRP A 166 -17.00 -6.46 -9.12
C TRP A 166 -15.62 -6.06 -8.60
N LEU A 167 -14.58 -6.87 -8.83
CA LEU A 167 -13.22 -6.58 -8.37
C LEU A 167 -12.62 -5.37 -9.10
N ALA A 168 -12.79 -5.32 -10.42
CA ALA A 168 -12.37 -4.17 -11.21
C ALA A 168 -13.09 -2.89 -10.77
N GLN A 169 -14.38 -2.98 -10.44
CA GLN A 169 -15.13 -1.86 -9.89
C GLN A 169 -14.59 -1.42 -8.53
N MET A 170 -14.28 -2.35 -7.61
CA MET A 170 -13.69 -2.02 -6.30
C MET A 170 -12.35 -1.29 -6.45
N VAL A 171 -11.46 -1.79 -7.29
CA VAL A 171 -10.14 -1.17 -7.53
C VAL A 171 -10.32 0.25 -8.10
N LYS A 172 -11.19 0.44 -9.10
CA LYS A 172 -11.49 1.76 -9.68
C LYS A 172 -12.15 2.72 -8.69
N GLN A 173 -13.01 2.23 -7.81
CA GLN A 173 -13.65 3.04 -6.76
C GLN A 173 -12.62 3.49 -5.71
N GLY A 174 -11.74 2.58 -5.28
CA GLY A 174 -10.60 2.89 -4.41
C GLY A 174 -9.71 3.97 -5.03
N ALA A 175 -9.33 3.80 -6.31
CA ALA A 175 -8.55 4.78 -7.06
C ALA A 175 -9.20 6.15 -7.14
N ARG A 176 -10.50 6.23 -7.45
CA ARG A 176 -11.23 7.51 -7.45
C ARG A 176 -11.22 8.18 -6.07
N LYS A 177 -11.39 7.41 -5.00
CA LYS A 177 -11.37 7.92 -3.63
C LYS A 177 -9.99 8.48 -3.28
N ALA A 178 -8.92 7.75 -3.59
CA ALA A 178 -7.55 8.19 -3.34
C ALA A 178 -7.16 9.40 -4.21
N HIS A 179 -7.58 9.41 -5.48
CA HIS A 179 -7.29 10.49 -6.42
C HIS A 179 -7.85 11.85 -5.98
N ALA A 180 -8.98 11.86 -5.26
CA ALA A 180 -9.53 13.09 -4.68
C ALA A 180 -8.55 13.80 -3.74
N HIS A 181 -7.54 13.08 -3.22
CA HIS A 181 -6.49 13.61 -2.36
C HIS A 181 -5.15 13.85 -3.07
N TYR A 182 -5.02 13.52 -4.36
CA TYR A 182 -3.75 13.57 -5.11
C TYR A 182 -3.07 14.94 -5.02
N GLN A 183 -3.77 16.01 -5.43
CA GLN A 183 -3.20 17.36 -5.40
C GLN A 183 -3.02 17.88 -3.96
N MET A 184 -3.91 17.50 -3.04
CA MET A 184 -3.78 17.87 -1.63
C MET A 184 -2.46 17.35 -1.04
N MET A 185 -2.08 16.10 -1.35
CA MET A 185 -0.80 15.54 -0.92
C MET A 185 0.40 16.37 -1.40
N ILE A 186 0.39 16.83 -2.66
CA ILE A 186 1.44 17.68 -3.23
C ILE A 186 1.48 19.05 -2.52
N ASP A 187 0.31 19.65 -2.34
CA ASP A 187 0.17 20.99 -1.76
C ASP A 187 0.57 21.03 -0.27
N HIS A 188 0.37 19.95 0.47
CA HIS A 188 0.52 19.91 1.93
C HIS A 188 1.77 19.20 2.43
N TYR A 189 2.45 18.39 1.62
CA TYR A 189 3.63 17.66 2.08
C TYR A 189 4.88 18.56 2.11
N ASP A 190 5.53 18.65 3.26
CA ASP A 190 6.80 19.39 3.38
C ASP A 190 8.00 18.46 3.18
N PHE A 191 8.65 18.58 2.01
CA PHE A 191 9.80 17.75 1.65
C PHE A 191 11.01 17.98 2.57
N ALA A 192 11.25 19.22 2.99
CA ALA A 192 12.40 19.57 3.83
C ALA A 192 12.27 18.95 5.22
N ILE A 193 11.07 19.05 5.82
CA ILE A 193 10.75 18.39 7.08
C ILE A 193 10.84 16.87 6.91
N GLY A 194 10.30 16.32 5.83
CA GLY A 194 10.17 14.87 5.64
C GLY A 194 11.50 14.12 5.54
N VAL A 195 12.56 14.82 5.13
CA VAL A 195 13.93 14.27 5.09
C VAL A 195 14.54 14.16 6.49
N ALA A 196 14.17 15.07 7.40
CA ALA A 196 14.68 15.12 8.76
C ALA A 196 13.82 14.32 9.74
N ASP A 197 12.50 14.51 9.67
CA ASP A 197 11.47 13.90 10.50
C ASP A 197 10.24 13.52 9.63
N PRO A 198 10.23 12.30 9.05
CA PRO A 198 9.22 11.89 8.08
C PRO A 198 7.76 12.05 8.60
N PRO A 199 7.42 11.62 9.83
CA PRO A 199 6.07 11.85 10.38
C PRO A 199 5.64 13.31 10.50
N ALA A 200 6.57 14.24 10.69
CA ALA A 200 6.25 15.67 10.84
C ALA A 200 5.90 16.34 9.51
N ALA A 201 6.32 15.79 8.38
CA ALA A 201 5.98 16.32 7.06
C ALA A 201 4.53 16.07 6.64
N LEU A 202 3.87 15.11 7.29
CA LEU A 202 2.44 14.88 7.14
C LEU A 202 1.70 15.82 8.08
N ASP A 203 1.07 16.87 7.55
CA ASP A 203 0.16 17.69 8.35
C ASP A 203 -1.15 16.95 8.63
N GLN A 204 -2.07 17.59 9.37
CA GLN A 204 -3.30 16.93 9.78
C GLN A 204 -4.23 16.57 8.60
N GLU A 205 -4.22 17.36 7.51
CA GLU A 205 -5.05 17.06 6.34
C GLU A 205 -4.57 15.77 5.65
N ILE A 206 -3.25 15.64 5.48
CA ILE A 206 -2.65 14.41 4.95
C ILE A 206 -2.94 13.23 5.90
N LYS A 207 -2.74 13.42 7.21
CA LYS A 207 -2.95 12.36 8.19
C LYS A 207 -4.38 11.84 8.19
N ASP A 208 -5.37 12.73 8.17
CA ASP A 208 -6.79 12.35 8.11
C ASP A 208 -7.10 11.58 6.82
N ALA A 209 -6.70 12.13 5.66
CA ALA A 209 -6.98 11.53 4.36
C ALA A 209 -6.35 10.13 4.22
N ILE A 210 -5.07 10.00 4.58
CA ILE A 210 -4.38 8.70 4.51
C ILE A 210 -4.96 7.73 5.54
N ALA A 211 -5.31 8.17 6.75
CA ALA A 211 -5.95 7.30 7.74
C ALA A 211 -7.26 6.67 7.21
N GLU A 212 -8.12 7.46 6.55
CA GLU A 212 -9.33 6.96 5.91
C GLU A 212 -9.02 5.98 4.77
N LEU A 213 -8.04 6.30 3.92
CA LEU A 213 -7.65 5.45 2.80
C LEU A 213 -7.05 4.11 3.26
N LEU A 214 -6.25 4.10 4.33
CA LEU A 214 -5.76 2.87 4.96
C LEU A 214 -6.91 2.00 5.48
N GLY A 215 -7.92 2.63 6.09
CA GLY A 215 -9.14 1.93 6.54
C GLY A 215 -9.91 1.33 5.37
N HIS A 216 -10.09 2.10 4.30
CA HIS A 216 -10.78 1.63 3.08
C HIS A 216 -10.00 0.49 2.41
N ALA A 217 -8.67 0.59 2.34
CA ALA A 217 -7.78 -0.43 1.79
C ALA A 217 -7.91 -1.74 2.56
N ALA A 218 -7.80 -1.70 3.89
CA ALA A 218 -7.89 -2.88 4.74
C ALA A 218 -9.27 -3.56 4.65
N VAL A 219 -10.37 -2.80 4.74
CA VAL A 219 -11.72 -3.37 4.67
C VAL A 219 -12.04 -3.85 3.27
N GLY A 220 -11.67 -3.08 2.23
CA GLY A 220 -11.85 -3.46 0.84
C GLY A 220 -11.14 -4.76 0.53
N PHE A 221 -9.88 -4.91 0.93
CA PHE A 221 -9.14 -6.15 0.71
C PHE A 221 -9.73 -7.32 1.51
N ALA A 222 -10.26 -7.08 2.71
CA ALA A 222 -11.00 -8.10 3.44
C ALA A 222 -12.27 -8.57 2.71
N ARG A 223 -12.98 -7.69 1.98
CA ARG A 223 -14.10 -8.08 1.12
C ARG A 223 -13.62 -8.98 -0.02
N VAL A 224 -12.46 -8.68 -0.61
CA VAL A 224 -11.84 -9.49 -1.67
C VAL A 224 -11.50 -10.88 -1.15
N LEU A 225 -10.92 -10.99 0.04
CA LEU A 225 -10.62 -12.27 0.68
C LEU A 225 -11.89 -13.06 1.02
N ASP A 226 -12.89 -12.42 1.65
CA ASP A 226 -14.18 -13.06 1.95
C ASP A 226 -14.79 -13.66 0.68
N ARG A 227 -14.71 -12.94 -0.45
CA ARG A 227 -15.20 -13.43 -1.74
C ARG A 227 -14.33 -14.56 -2.31
N ALA A 228 -13.01 -14.47 -2.20
CA ALA A 228 -12.11 -15.53 -2.65
C ALA A 228 -12.35 -16.84 -1.89
N PHE A 229 -12.60 -16.79 -0.58
CA PHE A 229 -12.94 -17.97 0.22
C PHE A 229 -14.28 -18.58 -0.21
N ALA A 230 -15.29 -17.75 -0.45
CA ALA A 230 -16.59 -18.20 -0.94
C ALA A 230 -16.49 -18.84 -2.34
N ASP A 231 -15.82 -18.18 -3.28
CA ASP A 231 -15.65 -18.64 -4.66
C ASP A 231 -14.76 -19.91 -4.73
N ALA A 232 -13.82 -20.08 -3.80
CA ALA A 232 -13.04 -21.30 -3.70
C ALA A 232 -13.88 -22.50 -3.23
N ALA A 233 -15.02 -22.27 -2.58
CA ALA A 233 -15.96 -23.30 -2.11
C ALA A 233 -15.29 -24.43 -1.31
N VAL A 234 -14.27 -24.08 -0.52
CA VAL A 234 -13.55 -24.98 0.39
C VAL A 234 -13.71 -24.52 1.83
N GLN A 235 -13.49 -25.43 2.77
CA GLN A 235 -13.44 -25.11 4.20
C GLN A 235 -11.98 -24.78 4.59
N PRO A 236 -11.75 -23.85 5.53
CA PRO A 236 -10.42 -23.59 6.06
C PRO A 236 -9.87 -24.85 6.76
N PRO A 237 -8.53 -25.02 6.80
CA PRO A 237 -7.92 -26.16 7.49
C PRO A 237 -8.25 -26.13 9.00
N THR A 238 -8.63 -27.27 9.57
CA THR A 238 -9.07 -27.42 10.97
C THR A 238 -7.94 -27.41 12.00
N LYS A 239 -6.68 -27.23 11.56
CA LYS A 239 -5.52 -27.25 12.47
C LYS A 239 -5.57 -26.03 13.39
N ARG A 240 -5.80 -26.25 14.68
CA ARG A 240 -5.71 -25.20 15.70
C ARG A 240 -4.27 -24.75 15.88
N LEU A 241 -4.04 -23.45 15.79
CA LEU A 241 -2.75 -22.83 16.08
C LEU A 241 -2.37 -23.02 17.55
N THR A 242 -1.17 -23.51 17.83
CA THR A 242 -0.57 -23.44 19.17
C THR A 242 0.49 -22.35 19.20
N LEU A 243 0.41 -21.45 20.18
CA LEU A 243 1.29 -20.29 20.28
C LEU A 243 2.78 -20.68 20.36
N GLY A 244 3.08 -21.80 21.05
CA GLY A 244 4.44 -22.28 21.26
C GLY A 244 5.17 -22.74 19.99
N GLY A 245 4.45 -23.32 19.02
CA GLY A 245 5.04 -23.70 17.73
C GLY A 245 5.25 -22.51 16.78
N TYR A 246 4.59 -21.38 17.04
CA TYR A 246 4.74 -20.16 16.25
C TYR A 246 5.89 -19.29 16.70
N LEU A 247 6.14 -19.20 18.00
CA LEU A 247 7.28 -18.45 18.52
C LEU A 247 8.61 -18.95 17.94
N SER A 248 8.70 -20.23 17.54
CA SER A 248 9.86 -20.79 16.83
C SER A 248 9.97 -20.43 15.35
N LEU A 249 8.86 -20.01 14.71
CA LEU A 249 8.84 -19.55 13.31
C LEU A 249 9.10 -18.04 13.19
N LEU A 250 8.97 -17.30 14.28
CA LEU A 250 9.25 -15.86 14.28
C LEU A 250 10.73 -15.60 14.00
N THR A 251 10.98 -14.64 13.12
CA THR A 251 12.33 -14.26 12.70
C THR A 251 12.71 -12.91 13.30
N ILE A 252 12.30 -12.64 14.55
CA ILE A 252 12.37 -11.32 15.19
C ILE A 252 13.71 -10.60 14.97
N PRO A 253 14.90 -11.22 15.18
CA PRO A 253 16.16 -10.54 14.94
C PRO A 253 16.34 -10.15 13.47
N ILE A 254 15.95 -11.03 12.53
CA ILE A 254 16.03 -10.80 11.09
C ILE A 254 15.05 -9.70 10.68
N ALA A 255 13.77 -9.78 11.06
CA ALA A 255 12.77 -8.76 10.73
C ALA A 255 13.14 -7.36 11.26
N TRP A 256 13.73 -7.30 12.46
CA TRP A 256 14.27 -6.04 12.99
C TRP A 256 15.44 -5.50 12.15
N VAL A 257 16.35 -6.37 11.72
CA VAL A 257 17.45 -6.00 10.81
C VAL A 257 16.89 -5.54 9.46
N GLU A 258 15.94 -6.27 8.87
CA GLU A 258 15.29 -5.89 7.61
C GLU A 258 14.62 -4.52 7.70
N ARG A 259 13.87 -4.25 8.77
CA ARG A 259 13.24 -2.95 9.01
C ARG A 259 14.28 -1.84 9.11
N LYS A 260 15.38 -2.07 9.82
CA LYS A 260 16.48 -1.09 9.93
C LYS A 260 17.18 -0.85 8.61
N LEU A 261 17.43 -1.91 7.83
CA LEU A 261 18.04 -1.81 6.51
C LEU A 261 17.12 -1.07 5.53
N ALA A 262 15.82 -1.38 5.53
CA ALA A 262 14.82 -0.67 4.73
C ALA A 262 14.77 0.81 5.11
N ASP A 263 14.61 1.13 6.41
CA ASP A 263 14.63 2.52 6.89
C ASP A 263 15.91 3.26 6.52
N GLY A 264 17.07 2.58 6.59
CA GLY A 264 18.35 3.14 6.19
C GLY A 264 18.44 3.43 4.69
N ARG A 265 17.90 2.53 3.85
CA ARG A 265 17.85 2.70 2.39
C ARG A 265 16.90 3.84 2.00
N ASP A 266 15.68 3.85 2.52
CA ASP A 266 14.69 4.91 2.24
C ASP A 266 15.23 6.27 2.67
N ARG A 267 15.83 6.35 3.87
CA ARG A 267 16.47 7.58 4.35
C ARG A 267 17.60 8.04 3.42
N ALA A 268 18.42 7.13 2.91
CA ALA A 268 19.52 7.48 2.01
C ALA A 268 18.99 8.00 0.67
N ILE A 269 17.97 7.34 0.10
CA ILE A 269 17.30 7.75 -1.14
C ILE A 269 16.67 9.13 -0.97
N VAL A 270 15.82 9.31 0.04
CA VAL A 270 15.11 10.57 0.31
C VAL A 270 16.08 11.72 0.57
N LYS A 271 17.20 11.47 1.28
CA LYS A 271 18.27 12.48 1.45
C LYS A 271 18.96 12.84 0.14
N ALA A 272 19.22 11.86 -0.73
CA ALA A 272 19.81 12.10 -2.05
C ALA A 272 18.86 12.93 -2.92
N MET A 273 17.58 12.54 -2.98
CA MET A 273 16.51 13.27 -3.68
C MET A 273 16.42 14.71 -3.21
N TYR A 274 16.30 14.94 -1.90
CA TYR A 274 16.21 16.30 -1.38
C TYR A 274 17.49 17.10 -1.62
N GLY A 275 18.66 16.47 -1.49
CA GLY A 275 19.94 17.10 -1.78
C GLY A 275 20.08 17.52 -3.25
N GLU A 276 19.56 16.74 -4.18
CA GLU A 276 19.47 17.07 -5.60
C GLU A 276 18.45 18.20 -5.84
N PHE A 277 17.24 18.03 -5.33
CA PHE A 277 16.15 19.00 -5.43
C PHE A 277 16.57 20.39 -4.92
N LYS A 278 17.29 20.45 -3.81
CA LYS A 278 17.80 21.72 -3.27
C LYS A 278 18.83 22.43 -4.16
N LYS A 279 19.54 21.67 -5.00
CA LYS A 279 20.60 22.19 -5.88
C LYS A 279 20.05 22.62 -7.24
N SER A 280 19.16 21.84 -7.82
CA SER A 280 18.68 22.00 -9.20
C SER A 280 17.20 22.39 -9.30
N GLY A 281 16.46 22.32 -8.19
CA GLY A 281 14.99 22.40 -8.18
C GLY A 281 14.31 21.12 -8.64
N ARG A 282 15.05 20.04 -8.97
CA ARG A 282 14.50 18.80 -9.54
C ARG A 282 15.26 17.55 -9.09
N VAL A 283 14.55 16.43 -9.01
CA VAL A 283 15.06 15.09 -8.74
C VAL A 283 15.07 14.33 -10.07
N ARG A 284 16.26 13.96 -10.54
CA ARG A 284 16.45 13.22 -11.81
C ARG A 284 17.36 12.02 -11.58
N GLU A 285 18.58 12.28 -11.15
CA GLU A 285 19.61 11.26 -10.98
C GLU A 285 19.28 10.34 -9.80
N SER A 286 18.84 10.95 -8.69
CA SER A 286 18.49 10.23 -7.47
C SER A 286 17.05 9.72 -7.42
N LEU A 287 16.30 9.89 -8.51
CA LEU A 287 14.94 9.34 -8.61
C LEU A 287 14.98 7.81 -8.45
N PRO A 288 14.05 7.18 -7.73
CA PRO A 288 13.96 5.72 -7.65
C PRO A 288 13.69 5.04 -9.01
N GLU A 289 14.02 3.74 -9.09
CA GLU A 289 13.81 2.94 -10.31
C GLU A 289 12.35 2.83 -10.72
N ASP A 290 11.47 2.63 -9.75
CA ASP A 290 10.03 2.52 -9.92
C ASP A 290 9.41 3.83 -10.39
N ASP A 291 9.72 4.94 -9.70
CA ASP A 291 9.26 6.28 -10.09
C ASP A 291 9.72 6.62 -11.52
N ARG A 292 10.98 6.30 -11.87
CA ARG A 292 11.48 6.47 -13.25
C ARG A 292 10.71 5.64 -14.26
N ALA A 293 10.45 4.37 -13.95
CA ALA A 293 9.79 3.45 -14.88
C ALA A 293 8.35 3.88 -15.16
N VAL A 294 7.59 4.25 -14.12
CA VAL A 294 6.21 4.73 -14.27
C VAL A 294 6.19 6.06 -15.01
N ARG A 295 7.05 7.01 -14.65
CA ARG A 295 7.18 8.31 -15.32
C ARG A 295 7.51 8.17 -16.80
N GLN A 296 8.45 7.31 -17.17
CA GLN A 296 8.79 7.04 -18.57
C GLN A 296 7.60 6.42 -19.32
N ALA A 297 6.96 5.39 -18.74
CA ALA A 297 5.79 4.77 -19.37
C ALA A 297 4.63 5.76 -19.55
N HIS A 298 4.41 6.65 -18.57
CA HIS A 298 3.41 7.71 -18.66
C HIS A 298 3.71 8.71 -19.79
N ALA A 299 4.96 9.16 -19.89
CA ALA A 299 5.41 10.06 -20.95
C ALA A 299 5.20 9.44 -22.36
N ASP A 300 5.57 8.18 -22.52
CA ASP A 300 5.50 7.47 -23.80
C ASP A 300 4.07 7.05 -24.17
N GLU A 301 3.29 6.59 -23.20
CA GLU A 301 1.99 5.97 -23.46
C GLU A 301 0.84 6.96 -23.39
N VAL A 302 0.90 7.94 -22.50
CA VAL A 302 -0.19 8.86 -22.22
C VAL A 302 0.09 10.25 -22.79
N LEU A 303 1.21 10.87 -22.40
CA LEU A 303 1.52 12.24 -22.83
C LEU A 303 1.99 12.31 -24.28
N LYS A 304 2.55 11.22 -24.82
CA LYS A 304 3.15 11.14 -26.16
C LYS A 304 4.21 12.21 -26.37
N ARG A 305 5.01 12.48 -25.34
CA ARG A 305 6.04 13.54 -25.33
C ARG A 305 7.35 13.02 -24.73
N PRO A 306 8.51 13.46 -25.24
CA PRO A 306 9.81 13.13 -24.65
C PRO A 306 9.93 13.67 -23.22
N LEU A 307 10.66 12.96 -22.35
CA LEU A 307 10.88 13.38 -20.97
C LEU A 307 11.58 14.74 -20.90
N GLU A 308 12.48 15.06 -21.83
CA GLU A 308 13.20 16.34 -21.86
C GLU A 308 12.23 17.53 -21.96
N GLU A 309 11.13 17.37 -22.72
CA GLU A 309 10.11 18.39 -22.89
C GLU A 309 9.25 18.56 -21.63
N ILE A 310 8.94 17.44 -20.97
CA ILE A 310 8.19 17.42 -19.69
C ILE A 310 9.05 18.05 -18.58
N GLU A 311 10.34 17.75 -18.56
CA GLU A 311 11.31 18.30 -17.59
C GLU A 311 11.59 19.79 -17.75
N ALA A 312 11.43 20.32 -18.96
CA ALA A 312 11.62 21.73 -19.24
C ALA A 312 10.51 22.61 -18.67
N ALA A 313 9.34 22.04 -18.34
CA ALA A 313 8.25 22.77 -17.71
C ALA A 313 8.65 23.33 -16.33
N GLU A 314 8.04 24.42 -15.90
CA GLU A 314 8.24 24.93 -14.54
C GLU A 314 7.44 24.08 -13.53
N LEU A 315 8.05 23.74 -12.39
CA LEU A 315 7.34 23.07 -11.30
C LEU A 315 6.47 24.05 -10.53
N ARG A 316 5.25 23.63 -10.19
CA ARG A 316 4.45 24.36 -9.20
C ARG A 316 5.04 24.19 -7.79
N PRO A 317 4.77 25.13 -6.87
CA PRO A 317 5.24 25.03 -5.49
C PRO A 317 4.70 23.78 -4.77
N ILE A 318 5.62 22.97 -4.23
CA ILE A 318 5.33 21.80 -3.41
C ILE A 318 5.26 22.21 -1.94
N GLY A 319 4.30 21.68 -1.17
CA GLY A 319 4.18 21.93 0.26
C GLY A 319 3.73 23.34 0.63
N SER A 320 3.27 24.15 -0.34
CA SER A 320 2.89 25.55 -0.14
C SER A 320 1.74 25.78 0.83
N LYS A 321 0.98 24.73 1.17
CA LYS A 321 -0.15 24.74 2.11
C LYS A 321 0.13 23.95 3.39
N HIS A 322 1.34 23.45 3.59
CA HIS A 322 1.68 22.68 4.78
C HIS A 322 1.30 23.43 6.06
N GLY A 323 0.52 22.78 6.93
CA GLY A 323 0.11 23.34 8.22
C GLY A 323 -0.96 24.45 8.15
N THR A 324 -1.49 24.76 6.95
CA THR A 324 -2.61 25.71 6.79
C THR A 324 -3.99 25.08 6.95
N GLY A 325 -4.05 23.74 6.99
CA GLY A 325 -5.29 22.98 7.17
C GLY A 325 -5.71 22.85 8.64
N LYS A 326 -6.42 21.76 8.96
CA LYS A 326 -6.85 21.45 10.33
C LYS A 326 -5.69 21.51 11.34
N PRO A 327 -5.98 21.93 12.59
CA PRO A 327 -4.99 21.87 13.67
C PRO A 327 -4.58 20.42 13.96
N SER A 328 -3.33 20.23 14.37
CA SER A 328 -2.85 18.92 14.82
C SER A 328 -3.70 18.42 15.99
N ARG A 329 -4.05 17.14 15.94
CA ARG A 329 -4.73 16.42 17.03
C ARG A 329 -3.98 15.15 17.38
#